data_AF-A0A1W9GX94-F1
#
_entry.id   AF-A0A1W9GX94-F1
#
_cell.length_a   1.000
_cell.length_b   1.000
_cell.length_c   1.000
_cell.angle_alpha   90.00
_cell.angle_beta   90.00
_cell.angle_gamma   90.00
#
_symmetry.space_group_name_H-M   'P 1'
#
loop_
_entity.id
_entity.type
_entity.pdbx_description
1 polymer ?
#
loop_
_entity_poly.entity_id
_entity_poly.type
_entity_poly.pdbx_seq_one_letter_code
_entity_poly.pdbx_strand_id
1 'polypeptide(L)'
;MSDEATEGAKPDERDTGVLLYDFAKYLSSLALVILGGVVTLTSGAAVKPPARTLALVIGLIAVGGAFAMSTAYSVVRARLGGRALPARPRFNIFLAQALIALGTGAFLASWFRALQ
;
A
#
# COMPACT_ATOMS: atom_id res chain seq x y z
N MET A 1 24.45 -0.95 41.78
CA MET A 1 24.72 -1.41 40.41
C MET A 1 23.65 -2.44 40.13
N SER A 2 22.47 -1.95 39.75
CA SER A 2 21.27 -2.78 39.62
C SER A 2 21.15 -3.17 38.16
N ASP A 3 21.16 -4.48 37.91
CA ASP A 3 20.85 -5.07 36.61
C ASP A 3 19.39 -4.77 36.26
N GLU A 4 19.13 -3.58 35.72
CA GLU A 4 17.99 -3.32 34.83
C GLU A 4 18.28 -4.03 33.51
N ALA A 5 18.21 -5.36 33.53
CA ALA A 5 18.00 -6.13 32.34
C ALA A 5 16.74 -5.57 31.68
N THR A 6 16.92 -4.93 30.53
CA THR A 6 15.86 -4.34 29.72
C THR A 6 14.94 -5.48 29.29
N GLU A 7 13.96 -5.81 30.13
CA GLU A 7 12.90 -6.77 29.83
C GLU A 7 12.21 -6.20 28.59
N GLY A 8 12.52 -6.80 27.43
CA GLY A 8 12.06 -6.33 26.13
C GLY A 8 10.54 -6.30 26.14
N ALA A 9 10.00 -5.11 26.41
CA ALA A 9 8.57 -4.89 26.50
C ALA A 9 7.92 -5.40 25.22
N LYS A 10 7.18 -6.51 25.32
CA LYS A 10 6.42 -7.04 24.18
C LYS A 10 5.45 -5.94 23.76
N PRO A 11 5.49 -5.47 22.50
CA PRO A 11 4.61 -4.39 22.08
C PRO A 11 3.16 -4.78 22.36
N ASP A 12 2.38 -3.89 22.97
CA ASP A 12 0.95 -4.10 23.20
C ASP A 12 0.31 -4.44 21.83
N GLU A 13 -0.46 -5.52 21.77
CA GLU A 13 -1.21 -5.89 20.56
C GLU A 13 -2.10 -4.73 20.09
N ARG A 14 -2.51 -3.86 21.02
CA ARG A 14 -3.22 -2.63 20.72
C ARG A 14 -2.38 -1.65 19.91
N ASP A 15 -1.12 -1.43 20.24
CA ASP A 15 -0.23 -0.54 19.45
C ASP A 15 0.06 -1.13 18.07
N THR A 16 0.29 -2.44 18.01
CA THR A 16 0.58 -3.12 16.73
C THR A 16 -0.58 -3.00 15.75
N GLY A 17 -1.82 -3.16 16.22
CA GLY A 17 -2.99 -3.02 15.36
C GLY A 17 -3.24 -1.58 14.89
N VAL A 18 -2.94 -0.57 15.71
CA VAL A 18 -3.05 0.85 15.31
C VAL A 18 -2.02 1.17 14.23
N LEU A 19 -0.77 0.77 14.42
CA LEU A 19 0.31 1.01 13.45
C LEU A 19 0.01 0.37 12.09
N LEU A 20 -0.51 -0.85 12.11
CA LEU A 20 -0.92 -1.57 10.91
C LEU A 20 -2.06 -0.86 10.17
N TYR A 21 -3.05 -0.35 10.90
CA TYR A 21 -4.18 0.39 10.33
C TYR A 21 -3.73 1.72 9.71
N ASP A 22 -2.86 2.46 10.39
CA ASP A 22 -2.32 3.72 9.89
C ASP A 22 -1.48 3.51 8.63
N PHE A 23 -0.65 2.47 8.62
CA PHE A 23 0.13 2.12 7.43
C PHE A 23 -0.75 1.65 6.27
N ALA A 24 -1.80 0.86 6.54
CA ALA A 24 -2.78 0.45 5.54
C ALA A 24 -3.52 1.65 4.92
N LYS A 25 -3.93 2.61 5.75
CA LYS A 25 -4.52 3.88 5.29
C LYS A 25 -3.55 4.67 4.43
N TYR A 26 -2.31 4.82 4.89
CA TYR A 26 -1.27 5.51 4.13
C TYR A 26 -1.09 4.89 2.74
N LEU A 27 -0.93 3.57 2.65
CA LEU A 27 -0.78 2.86 1.37
C LEU A 27 -2.00 3.04 0.46
N SER A 28 -3.21 3.04 1.03
CA SER A 28 -4.45 3.26 0.28
C SER A 28 -4.51 4.68 -0.31
N SER A 29 -4.19 5.69 0.50
CA SER A 29 -4.13 7.08 0.05
C SER A 29 -3.03 7.29 -0.99
N LEU A 30 -1.86 6.70 -0.78
CA LEU A 30 -0.74 6.74 -1.72
C LEU A 30 -1.13 6.13 -3.07
N ALA A 31 -1.83 4.99 -3.08
CA ALA A 31 -2.33 4.38 -4.31
C ALA A 31 -3.26 5.32 -5.08
N LEU A 32 -4.19 6.00 -4.39
CA LEU A 32 -5.09 6.98 -5.03
C LEU A 32 -4.33 8.18 -5.60
N VAL A 33 -3.35 8.71 -4.87
CA VAL A 33 -2.49 9.80 -5.35
C VAL A 33 -1.72 9.39 -6.60
N ILE A 34 -1.13 8.20 -6.61
CA ILE A 34 -0.40 7.68 -7.77
C ILE A 34 -1.34 7.48 -8.96
N LEU A 35 -2.52 6.88 -8.77
CA LEU A 35 -3.52 6.73 -9.82
C LEU A 35 -3.94 8.07 -10.41
N GLY A 36 -4.24 9.06 -9.56
CA GLY A 36 -4.53 10.42 -9.99
C GLY A 36 -3.38 11.04 -10.79
N GLY A 37 -2.15 10.85 -10.34
CA GLY A 37 -0.94 11.29 -11.05
C GLY A 37 -0.79 10.62 -12.43
N VAL A 38 -0.95 9.29 -12.51
CA VAL A 38 -0.89 8.54 -13.77
C VAL A 38 -1.93 9.05 -14.77
N VAL A 39 -3.19 9.20 -14.34
CA VAL A 39 -4.25 9.71 -15.22
C VAL A 39 -3.98 11.14 -15.66
N THR A 40 -3.56 12.02 -14.75
CA THR A 40 -3.30 13.42 -15.06
C THR A 40 -2.16 13.57 -16.06
N LEU A 41 -1.03 12.91 -15.82
CA LEU A 41 0.15 12.99 -16.69
C LEU A 41 -0.14 12.42 -18.08
N THR A 42 -0.85 11.30 -18.16
CA THR A 42 -1.14 10.63 -19.43
C THR A 42 -2.20 11.33 -20.27
N SER A 43 -3.10 12.09 -19.63
CA SER A 43 -4.13 12.87 -20.32
C SER A 43 -3.53 14.06 -21.08
N GLY A 44 -2.51 14.71 -20.51
CA GLY A 44 -1.82 15.87 -21.10
C GLY A 44 -0.62 15.55 -21.98
N ALA A 45 -0.20 14.28 -22.09
CA ALA A 45 1.01 13.90 -22.82
C ALA A 45 0.80 13.92 -24.35
N ALA A 46 1.75 14.52 -25.07
CA ALA A 46 1.80 14.48 -26.53
C ALA A 46 2.10 13.06 -27.06
N VAL A 47 2.98 12.32 -26.36
CA VAL A 47 3.27 10.91 -26.63
C VAL A 47 2.82 10.09 -25.43
N LYS A 48 1.94 9.12 -25.68
CA LYS A 48 1.31 8.31 -24.62
C LYS A 48 1.95 6.93 -24.56
N PRO A 49 2.18 6.37 -23.35
CA PRO A 49 2.58 4.98 -23.23
C PRO A 49 1.52 4.05 -23.83
N PRO A 50 1.88 2.82 -24.25
CA PRO A 50 0.92 1.86 -24.79
C PRO A 50 -0.24 1.61 -23.83
N ALA A 51 -1.48 1.60 -24.34
CA ALA A 51 -2.69 1.44 -23.53
C ALA A 51 -2.68 0.17 -22.65
N ARG A 52 -2.11 -0.93 -23.18
CA ARG A 52 -1.94 -2.19 -22.42
C ARG A 52 -1.02 -2.01 -21.21
N THR A 53 0.06 -1.26 -21.36
CA THR A 53 1.00 -0.95 -20.26
C THR A 53 0.32 -0.07 -19.21
N LEU A 54 -0.44 0.94 -19.65
CA LEU A 54 -1.20 1.80 -18.74
C LEU A 54 -2.23 1.00 -17.93
N ALA A 55 -2.99 0.13 -18.60
CA ALA A 55 -3.98 -0.72 -17.94
C ALA A 55 -3.35 -1.64 -16.90
N LEU A 56 -2.18 -2.21 -17.20
CA LEU A 56 -1.43 -3.05 -16.27
C LEU A 56 -0.95 -2.24 -15.05
N VAL A 57 -0.36 -1.05 -15.28
CA VAL A 57 0.08 -0.12 -14.23
C VAL A 57 -1.09 0.22 -13.30
N ILE A 58 -2.21 0.67 -13.87
CA ILE A 58 -3.41 1.05 -13.12
C ILE A 58 -3.92 -0.16 -12.33
N GLY A 59 -3.97 -1.33 -12.96
CA GLY A 59 -4.38 -2.58 -12.32
C GLY A 59 -3.52 -2.94 -11.12
N LEU A 60 -2.18 -2.89 -11.25
CA LEU A 60 -1.26 -3.18 -10.15
C LEU A 60 -1.48 -2.22 -8.97
N ILE A 61 -1.56 -0.91 -9.24
CA ILE A 61 -1.74 0.09 -8.18
C ILE A 61 -3.10 -0.05 -7.52
N ALA A 62 -4.17 -0.24 -8.30
CA ALA A 62 -5.53 -0.41 -7.80
C ALA A 62 -5.69 -1.67 -6.94
N VAL A 63 -5.13 -2.80 -7.38
CA VAL A 63 -5.15 -4.05 -6.60
C VAL A 63 -4.32 -3.90 -5.33
N GLY A 64 -3.16 -3.24 -5.39
CA GLY A 64 -2.35 -2.93 -4.21
C GLY A 64 -3.09 -2.06 -3.19
N GLY A 65 -3.76 -0.99 -3.65
CA GLY A 65 -4.63 -0.15 -2.83
C GLY A 65 -5.79 -0.91 -2.22
N ALA A 66 -6.42 -1.84 -2.97
CA ALA A 66 -7.50 -2.68 -2.47
C ALA A 66 -7.03 -3.63 -1.36
N PHE A 67 -5.84 -4.22 -1.46
CA PHE A 67 -5.25 -5.03 -0.39
C PHE A 67 -4.98 -4.21 0.88
N ALA A 68 -4.47 -2.98 0.72
CA ALA A 68 -4.27 -2.05 1.83
C ALA A 68 -5.61 -1.71 2.51
N MET A 69 -6.62 -1.33 1.73
CA MET A 69 -7.96 -0.99 2.24
C MET A 69 -8.62 -2.19 2.93
N SER A 70 -8.51 -3.38 2.35
CA SER A 70 -9.00 -4.63 2.95
C SER A 70 -8.33 -4.91 4.29
N THR A 71 -7.03 -4.60 4.42
CA THR A 71 -6.30 -4.76 5.69
C THR A 71 -6.80 -3.76 6.73
N ALA A 72 -6.95 -2.48 6.36
CA ALA A 72 -7.50 -1.46 7.25
C ALA A 72 -8.90 -1.84 7.76
N TYR A 73 -9.78 -2.30 6.86
CA TYR A 73 -11.12 -2.77 7.20
C TYR A 73 -11.08 -3.98 8.15
N SER A 74 -10.18 -4.92 7.90
CA SER A 74 -10.02 -6.11 8.75
C SER A 74 -9.59 -5.75 10.17
N VAL A 75 -8.71 -4.76 10.33
CA VAL A 75 -8.31 -4.24 11.65
C VAL A 75 -9.48 -3.58 12.36
N VAL A 76 -10.22 -2.70 11.67
CA VAL A 76 -11.41 -2.03 12.26
C VAL A 76 -12.44 -3.07 12.70
N ARG A 77 -12.73 -4.06 11.86
CA ARG A 77 -13.68 -5.13 12.17
C ARG A 77 -13.25 -5.96 13.39
N ALA A 78 -11.95 -6.27 13.50
CA ALA A 78 -11.40 -6.99 14.66
C ALA A 78 -11.59 -6.17 15.96
N ARG A 79 -11.33 -4.86 15.90
CA ARG A 79 -11.52 -3.94 17.04
C ARG A 79 -12.97 -3.80 17.47
N LEU A 80 -13.88 -3.58 16.52
CA LEU A 80 -15.31 -3.44 16.81
C LEU A 80 -15.92 -4.73 17.36
N GLY A 81 -15.45 -5.89 16.90
CA GLY A 81 -15.96 -7.19 17.33
C GLY A 81 -15.27 -7.79 18.56
N GLY A 82 -14.25 -7.13 19.14
CA GLY A 82 -13.42 -7.69 20.21
C GLY A 82 -12.68 -8.99 19.81
N ARG A 83 -12.44 -9.21 18.51
CA ARG A 83 -11.83 -10.43 17.98
C ARG A 83 -10.34 -10.23 17.73
N ALA A 84 -9.57 -11.31 17.81
CA ALA A 84 -8.17 -11.32 17.42
C ALA A 84 -7.98 -10.86 15.96
N LEU A 85 -6.88 -10.17 15.68
CA LEU A 85 -6.54 -9.80 14.30
C LEU A 85 -6.42 -11.06 13.41
N PRO A 86 -6.77 -10.96 12.12
CA PRO A 86 -6.63 -12.08 11.19
C PRO A 86 -5.17 -12.58 11.15
N ALA A 87 -4.98 -13.84 10.74
CA ALA A 87 -3.69 -14.52 10.85
C ALA A 87 -2.54 -13.93 10.00
N ARG A 88 -2.82 -13.09 8.99
CA ARG A 88 -1.80 -12.63 8.01
C ARG A 88 -1.90 -11.17 7.51
N PRO A 89 -2.15 -10.15 8.35
CA PRO A 89 -2.21 -8.77 7.90
C PRO A 89 -0.88 -8.27 7.32
N ARG A 90 0.25 -8.77 7.84
CA ARG A 90 1.59 -8.43 7.34
C ARG A 90 1.80 -8.83 5.88
N PHE A 91 1.26 -9.98 5.47
CA PHE A 91 1.38 -10.46 4.10
C PHE A 91 0.57 -9.58 3.14
N ASN A 92 -0.65 -9.18 3.52
CA ASN A 92 -1.48 -8.31 2.69
C ASN A 92 -0.84 -6.93 2.51
N ILE A 93 -0.23 -6.38 3.57
CA ILE A 93 0.51 -5.11 3.51
C ILE A 93 1.75 -5.23 2.62
N PHE A 94 2.52 -6.30 2.78
CA PHE A 94 3.68 -6.56 1.93
C PHE A 94 3.28 -6.65 0.45
N LEU A 95 2.20 -7.39 0.15
CA LEU A 95 1.68 -7.52 -1.21
C LEU A 95 1.17 -6.17 -1.75
N ALA A 96 0.44 -5.41 -0.93
CA ALA A 96 -0.01 -4.07 -1.28
C ALA A 96 1.17 -3.16 -1.65
N GLN A 97 2.20 -3.14 -0.81
CA GLN A 97 3.41 -2.35 -1.04
C GLN A 97 4.15 -2.78 -2.31
N ALA A 98 4.33 -4.09 -2.52
CA ALA A 98 4.99 -4.62 -3.70
C ALA A 98 4.25 -4.26 -4.99
N LEU A 99 2.92 -4.40 -5.00
CA LEU A 99 2.08 -4.07 -6.16
C LEU A 99 2.10 -2.57 -6.48
N ILE A 100 1.99 -1.70 -5.46
CA ILE A 100 2.07 -0.25 -5.64
C ILE A 100 3.45 0.15 -6.18
N ALA A 101 4.53 -0.39 -5.60
CA ALA A 101 5.89 -0.10 -6.03
C ALA A 101 6.15 -0.59 -7.48
N LEU A 102 5.72 -1.81 -7.82
CA LEU A 102 5.85 -2.35 -9.17
C LEU A 102 5.05 -1.55 -10.20
N GLY A 103 3.80 -1.20 -9.90
CA GLY A 103 2.98 -0.39 -10.79
C GLY A 103 3.57 1.01 -11.02
N THR A 104 4.06 1.64 -9.95
CA THR A 104 4.71 2.95 -10.03
C THR A 104 6.02 2.89 -10.82
N GLY A 105 6.86 1.89 -10.54
CA GLY A 105 8.12 1.69 -11.27
C GLY A 105 7.89 1.40 -12.76
N ALA A 106 6.93 0.55 -13.08
CA ALA A 106 6.55 0.25 -14.47
C ALA A 106 6.03 1.49 -15.20
N PHE A 107 5.23 2.33 -14.52
CA PHE A 107 4.78 3.61 -15.06
C PHE A 107 5.96 4.52 -15.39
N LEU A 108 6.83 4.78 -14.41
CA LEU A 108 7.99 5.66 -14.58
C LEU A 108 8.91 5.17 -15.69
N ALA A 109 9.20 3.87 -15.75
CA ALA A 109 10.01 3.29 -16.82
C ALA A 109 9.37 3.47 -18.21
N SER A 110 8.05 3.29 -18.32
CA SER A 110 7.33 3.52 -19.58
C SER A 110 7.28 5.00 -19.97
N TRP A 111 7.15 5.88 -18.98
CA TRP A 111 7.09 7.31 -19.16
C TRP A 111 8.43 7.89 -19.63
N PHE A 112 9.54 7.51 -18.99
CA PHE A 112 10.87 7.94 -19.41
C PHE A 112 11.22 7.47 -20.83
N ARG A 113 10.81 6.27 -21.22
CA ARG A 113 10.98 5.78 -22.59
C ARG A 113 10.14 6.55 -23.62
N ALA A 114 9.01 7.13 -23.20
CA ALA A 114 8.17 7.95 -24.07
C ALA A 114 8.69 9.39 -24.23
N LEU A 115 9.59 9.83 -23.34
CA LEU A 115 10.23 11.14 -23.39
C LEU A 115 11.53 11.17 -24.22
N GLN A 116 12.12 10.00 -24.48
CA GLN A 116 13.29 9.84 -25.36
C GLN A 116 12.85 9.71 -26.82
#